data_AF-A0A4R9JLF7-F1
#
_entry.id   AF-A0A4R9JLF7-F1
#
_cell.length_a   1.000
_cell.length_b   1.000
_cell.length_c   1.000
_cell.angle_alpha   90.00
_cell.angle_beta   90.00
_cell.angle_gamma   90.00
#
_symmetry.space_group_name_H-M   'P 1'
#
loop_
_entity.id
_entity.type
_entity.pdbx_description
1 polymer ?
#
loop_
_entity_poly.entity_id
_entity_poly.type
_entity_poly.pdbx_seq_one_letter_code
_entity_poly.pdbx_strand_id
1 'polypeptide(L)'
;MDSNSFTAWGTGVLAFVGITQVVILFIQHRHNQITLIEEFRKQFVTIKLNLGTLEFLGRSSEEYYQILDKSEIARLKKLSLSSDSPTVWALDAAKSFFPYFSGVCLKILQGQLNIQDIYPLFGTELLRHSLPLKRLLENFHEDYFPVNDKHISIRSEIQDWLLYHDGIRRRCLILLDLLWAEASRLEDLVPSDLISAANVKINTGKINRNRIFEECNRINRQLIPFRAYFLSEYLRHSEYKRFRLLKGLDKERLKTLDEIWTKNLLKVDFD
;
A
#
# COMPACT_ATOMS: atom_id res chain seq x y z
N MET A 1 -47.67 40.12 8.96
CA MET A 1 -46.63 39.26 8.37
C MET A 1 -47.26 38.54 7.21
N ASP A 2 -46.81 38.81 5.99
CA ASP A 2 -47.43 38.26 4.79
C ASP A 2 -47.11 36.77 4.66
N SER A 3 -48.05 35.98 4.14
CA SER A 3 -47.89 34.53 3.96
C SER A 3 -46.59 34.18 3.22
N ASN A 4 -46.22 35.02 2.25
CA ASN A 4 -44.99 34.88 1.47
C ASN A 4 -43.73 35.05 2.32
N SER A 5 -43.74 35.95 3.31
CA SER A 5 -42.62 36.13 4.24
C SER A 5 -42.46 34.93 5.16
N PHE A 6 -43.56 34.32 5.61
CA PHE A 6 -43.54 33.11 6.45
C PHE A 6 -43.04 31.88 5.68
N THR A 7 -43.52 31.67 4.44
CA THR A 7 -43.06 30.57 3.57
C THR A 7 -41.60 30.71 3.18
N ALA A 8 -41.12 31.93 2.88
CA ALA A 8 -39.71 32.19 2.58
C ALA A 8 -38.82 31.89 3.80
N TRP A 9 -39.24 32.29 5.00
CA TRP A 9 -38.52 32.00 6.24
C TRP A 9 -38.48 30.49 6.54
N GLY A 10 -39.61 29.79 6.42
CA GLY A 10 -39.69 28.34 6.61
C GLY A 10 -38.82 27.56 5.62
N THR A 11 -38.79 27.99 4.35
CA THR A 11 -37.91 27.39 3.32
C THR A 11 -36.44 27.63 3.65
N GLY A 12 -36.08 28.84 4.09
CA GLY A 12 -34.72 29.16 4.50
C GLY A 12 -34.24 28.31 5.68
N VAL A 13 -35.09 28.13 6.70
CA VAL A 13 -34.77 27.26 7.86
C VAL A 13 -34.61 25.81 7.45
N LEU A 14 -35.48 25.28 6.58
CA LEU A 14 -35.36 23.90 6.07
C LEU A 14 -34.06 23.68 5.28
N ALA A 15 -33.70 24.62 4.41
CA ALA A 15 -32.43 24.55 3.68
C ALA A 15 -31.23 24.59 4.64
N PHE A 16 -31.28 25.44 5.66
CA PHE A 16 -30.25 25.53 6.69
C PHE A 16 -30.09 24.24 7.50
N VAL A 17 -31.21 23.62 7.91
CA VAL A 17 -31.20 22.33 8.60
C VAL A 17 -30.60 21.25 7.70
N GLY A 18 -30.98 21.20 6.42
CA GLY A 18 -30.41 20.26 5.45
C GLY A 18 -28.90 20.41 5.28
N ILE A 19 -28.41 21.65 5.13
CA ILE A 19 -26.95 21.94 5.05
C ILE A 19 -26.26 21.50 6.35
N THR A 20 -26.86 21.80 7.50
CA THR A 20 -26.29 21.44 8.81
C THR A 20 -26.17 19.93 8.97
N GLN A 21 -27.18 19.16 8.55
CA GLN A 21 -27.14 17.69 8.55
C GLN A 21 -26.00 17.16 7.67
N VAL A 22 -25.82 17.71 6.47
CA VAL A 22 -24.72 17.32 5.57
C VAL A 22 -23.37 17.59 6.26
N VAL A 23 -23.18 18.76 6.86
CA VAL A 23 -21.94 19.11 7.58
C VAL A 23 -21.68 18.16 8.75
N ILE A 24 -22.70 17.83 9.55
CA ILE A 24 -22.59 16.87 10.67
C ILE A 24 -22.15 15.50 10.16
N LEU A 25 -22.70 15.01 9.04
CA LEU A 25 -22.31 13.74 8.44
C LEU A 25 -20.84 13.75 7.99
N PHE A 26 -20.36 14.86 7.41
CA PHE A 26 -18.94 15.00 7.05
C PHE A 26 -18.04 14.97 8.28
N ILE A 27 -18.41 15.66 9.36
CA ILE A 27 -17.65 15.66 10.62
C ILE A 27 -17.61 14.25 11.23
N GLN A 28 -18.76 13.58 11.31
CA GLN A 28 -18.85 12.20 11.81
C GLN A 28 -18.01 11.24 10.96
N HIS A 29 -18.04 11.39 9.64
CA HIS A 29 -17.21 10.59 8.75
C HIS A 29 -15.71 10.81 9.01
N ARG A 30 -15.28 12.06 9.19
CA ARG A 30 -13.87 12.36 9.50
C ARG A 30 -13.47 11.85 10.88
N HIS A 31 -14.34 11.94 11.88
CA HIS A 31 -14.08 11.38 13.21
C HIS A 31 -13.91 9.85 13.14
N ASN A 32 -14.79 9.15 12.44
CA ASN A 32 -14.69 7.71 12.23
C ASN A 32 -13.38 7.33 11.50
N GLN A 33 -12.95 8.11 10.51
CA GLN A 33 -11.66 7.91 9.84
C GLN A 33 -10.49 7.99 10.83
N ILE A 34 -10.46 9.01 11.67
CA ILE A 34 -9.39 9.21 12.67
C ILE A 34 -9.34 8.03 13.65
N THR A 35 -10.49 7.60 14.16
CA THR A 35 -10.58 6.44 15.06
C THR A 35 -10.04 5.17 14.40
N LEU A 36 -10.46 4.89 13.16
CA LEU A 36 -9.97 3.73 12.41
C LEU A 36 -8.45 3.79 12.17
N ILE A 37 -7.90 4.96 11.84
CA ILE A 37 -6.45 5.12 11.65
C ILE A 37 -5.71 4.80 12.94
N GLU A 38 -6.20 5.28 14.08
CA GLU A 38 -5.57 5.05 15.38
C GLU A 38 -5.65 3.57 15.80
N GLU A 39 -6.76 2.88 15.50
CA GLU A 39 -6.88 1.43 15.67
C GLU A 39 -5.85 0.67 14.82
N PHE A 40 -5.74 1.01 13.53
CA PHE A 40 -4.75 0.40 12.65
C PHE A 40 -3.32 0.72 13.07
N ARG A 41 -3.07 1.91 13.62
CA ARG A 41 -1.77 2.29 14.16
C ARG A 41 -1.37 1.44 15.35
N LYS A 42 -2.27 1.28 16.33
CA LYS A 42 -2.03 0.44 17.51
C LYS A 42 -1.77 -1.02 17.11
N GLN A 43 -2.56 -1.54 16.17
CA GLN A 43 -2.35 -2.88 15.63
C GLN A 43 -1.05 -3.00 14.83
N PHE A 44 -0.63 -1.97 14.09
CA PHE A 44 0.62 -2.01 13.33
C PHE A 44 1.84 -2.21 14.22
N VAL A 45 1.87 -1.53 15.37
CA VAL A 45 2.97 -1.66 16.34
C VAL A 45 3.13 -3.11 16.81
N THR A 46 2.03 -3.84 17.01
CA THR A 46 2.09 -5.24 17.49
C THR A 46 2.51 -6.22 16.40
N ILE A 47 2.20 -5.94 15.13
CA ILE A 47 2.51 -6.82 14.00
C ILE A 47 3.78 -6.42 13.23
N LYS A 48 4.47 -5.33 13.61
CA LYS A 48 5.68 -4.86 12.92
C LYS A 48 6.78 -5.93 12.86
N LEU A 49 6.91 -6.75 13.90
CA LEU A 49 7.84 -7.88 13.92
C LEU A 49 7.48 -8.97 12.91
N ASN A 50 6.18 -9.22 12.71
CA ASN A 50 5.68 -10.16 11.69
C ASN A 50 5.99 -9.66 10.28
N LEU A 51 5.88 -8.35 10.04
CA LEU A 51 6.32 -7.72 8.79
C LEU A 51 7.82 -7.98 8.53
N GLY A 52 8.67 -7.71 9.52
CA GLY A 52 10.12 -7.97 9.39
C GLY A 52 10.45 -9.45 9.15
N THR A 53 9.64 -10.35 9.71
CA THR A 53 9.76 -11.80 9.48
C THR A 53 9.41 -12.19 8.05
N LEU A 54 8.33 -11.63 7.49
CA LEU A 54 7.95 -11.84 6.09
C LEU A 54 8.95 -11.22 5.12
N GLU A 55 9.49 -10.05 5.47
CA GLU A 55 10.57 -9.43 4.72
C GLU A 55 11.78 -10.35 4.65
N PHE A 56 12.24 -10.88 5.78
CA PHE A 56 13.35 -11.83 5.84
C PHE A 56 13.15 -13.03 4.89
N LEU A 57 11.92 -13.59 4.87
CA LEU A 57 11.59 -14.72 4.01
C LEU A 57 11.55 -14.36 2.52
N GLY A 58 11.05 -13.16 2.17
CA GLY A 58 10.94 -12.69 0.79
C GLY A 58 12.27 -12.27 0.13
N ARG A 59 13.38 -12.30 0.87
CA ARG A 59 14.68 -11.79 0.41
C ARG A 59 15.67 -12.88 0.01
N SER A 60 16.64 -12.47 -0.80
CA SER A 60 17.84 -13.26 -1.07
C SER A 60 18.88 -13.06 0.04
N SER A 61 19.89 -13.94 0.11
CA SER A 61 20.91 -13.92 1.17
C SER A 61 21.78 -12.66 1.19
N GLU A 62 21.89 -11.95 0.07
CA GLU A 62 22.82 -10.84 -0.14
C GLU A 62 22.18 -9.44 0.00
N GLU A 63 20.86 -9.35 0.25
CA GLU A 63 20.19 -8.05 0.36
C GLU A 63 20.40 -7.39 1.74
N TYR A 64 20.89 -6.13 1.75
CA TYR A 64 21.49 -5.44 2.91
C TYR A 64 20.52 -4.83 3.95
N TYR A 65 19.27 -4.50 3.58
CA TYR A 65 18.45 -3.53 4.34
C TYR A 65 17.29 -4.17 5.11
N GLN A 66 17.30 -4.33 6.44
CA GLN A 66 16.24 -5.05 7.20
C GLN A 66 15.56 -4.18 8.27
N ILE A 67 14.26 -4.40 8.50
CA ILE A 67 13.52 -3.80 9.62
C ILE A 67 13.98 -4.40 10.97
N LEU A 68 14.34 -5.68 10.97
CA LEU A 68 14.70 -6.42 12.18
C LEU A 68 16.13 -6.09 12.65
N ASP A 69 16.33 -6.17 13.97
CA ASP A 69 17.66 -6.04 14.55
C ASP A 69 18.53 -7.29 14.29
N LYS A 70 19.84 -7.16 14.50
CA LYS A 70 20.81 -8.25 14.23
C LYS A 70 20.50 -9.53 15.03
N SER A 71 19.99 -9.40 16.25
CA SER A 71 19.63 -10.53 17.12
C SER A 71 18.46 -11.33 16.56
N GLU A 72 17.40 -10.66 16.12
CA GLU A 72 16.22 -11.27 15.53
C GLU A 72 16.57 -11.94 14.20
N ILE A 73 17.43 -11.32 13.40
CA ILE A 73 17.92 -11.94 12.16
C ILE A 73 18.71 -13.21 12.44
N ALA A 74 19.59 -13.20 13.44
CA ALA A 74 20.34 -14.39 13.83
C ALA A 74 19.39 -15.50 14.33
N ARG A 75 18.34 -15.13 15.07
CA ARG A 75 17.27 -16.04 15.50
C ARG A 75 16.55 -16.67 14.31
N LEU A 76 16.08 -15.87 13.35
CA LEU A 76 15.40 -16.35 12.14
C LEU A 76 16.30 -17.22 11.27
N LYS A 77 17.58 -16.87 11.11
CA LYS A 77 18.57 -17.70 10.41
C LYS A 77 18.70 -19.08 11.08
N LYS A 78 18.80 -19.13 12.41
CA LYS A 78 18.88 -20.40 13.15
C LYS A 78 17.61 -21.25 12.96
N LEU A 79 16.43 -20.63 13.02
CA LEU A 79 15.15 -21.30 12.78
C LEU A 79 15.04 -21.84 11.35
N SER A 80 15.46 -21.07 10.35
CA SER A 80 15.42 -21.47 8.93
C SER A 80 16.38 -22.61 8.57
N LEU A 81 17.43 -22.82 9.36
CA LEU A 81 18.43 -23.88 9.14
C LEU A 81 18.06 -25.20 9.82
N SER A 82 17.14 -25.18 10.78
CA SER A 82 16.73 -26.37 11.52
C SER A 82 15.69 -27.15 10.73
N SER A 83 16.07 -28.32 10.22
CA SER A 83 15.16 -29.26 9.55
C SER A 83 13.97 -29.67 10.42
N ASP A 84 14.15 -29.63 11.75
CA ASP A 84 13.15 -30.07 12.73
C ASP A 84 12.29 -28.91 13.26
N SER A 85 12.54 -27.66 12.85
CA SER A 85 11.79 -26.52 13.37
C SER A 85 10.51 -26.32 12.56
N PRO A 86 9.32 -26.30 13.20
CA PRO A 86 8.07 -26.08 12.48
C PRO A 86 8.06 -24.69 11.86
N THR A 87 7.69 -24.61 10.58
CA THR A 87 7.43 -23.37 9.80
C THR A 87 6.26 -22.54 10.34
N VAL A 88 5.66 -22.96 11.45
CA VAL A 88 4.54 -22.31 12.14
C VAL A 88 4.82 -20.83 12.40
N TRP A 89 6.04 -20.45 12.80
CA TRP A 89 6.38 -19.04 13.02
C TRP A 89 6.23 -18.18 11.76
N ALA A 90 6.60 -18.72 10.60
CA ALA A 90 6.53 -18.02 9.32
C ALA A 90 5.07 -17.90 8.86
N LEU A 91 4.30 -18.97 9.03
CA LEU A 91 2.88 -19.00 8.72
C LEU A 91 2.07 -18.10 9.66
N ASP A 92 2.40 -18.03 10.95
CA ASP A 92 1.75 -17.14 11.91
C ASP A 92 2.05 -15.67 11.62
N ALA A 93 3.28 -15.36 11.18
CA ALA A 93 3.60 -14.03 10.69
C ALA A 93 2.74 -13.66 9.46
N ALA A 94 2.57 -14.58 8.51
CA ALA A 94 1.71 -14.40 7.34
C ALA A 94 0.24 -14.21 7.72
N LYS A 95 -0.30 -15.07 8.59
CA LYS A 95 -1.67 -15.01 9.12
C LYS A 95 -1.94 -13.78 9.97
N SER A 96 -0.91 -13.15 10.52
CA SER A 96 -1.07 -11.91 11.28
C SER A 96 -1.02 -10.68 10.37
N PHE A 97 0.00 -10.59 9.51
CA PHE A 97 0.26 -9.39 8.73
C PHE A 97 -0.64 -9.25 7.50
N PHE A 98 -0.82 -10.32 6.70
CA PHE A 98 -1.58 -10.19 5.45
C PHE A 98 -3.07 -9.90 5.68
N PRO A 99 -3.77 -10.52 6.65
CA PRO A 99 -5.15 -10.14 6.96
C PRO A 99 -5.28 -8.70 7.43
N TYR A 100 -4.35 -8.22 8.26
CA TYR A 100 -4.29 -6.82 8.68
C TYR A 100 -4.17 -5.89 7.47
N PHE A 101 -3.19 -6.16 6.60
CA PHE A 101 -2.87 -5.33 5.45
C PHE A 101 -4.01 -5.34 4.42
N SER A 102 -4.60 -6.51 4.19
CA SER A 102 -5.84 -6.67 3.42
C SER A 102 -7.04 -5.93 4.04
N GLY A 103 -7.13 -5.89 5.37
CA GLY A 103 -8.15 -5.16 6.11
C GLY A 103 -8.07 -3.65 5.86
N VAL A 104 -6.85 -3.10 5.93
CA VAL A 104 -6.58 -1.69 5.57
C VAL A 104 -7.02 -1.40 4.13
N CYS A 105 -6.62 -2.26 3.18
CA CYS A 105 -7.03 -2.14 1.79
C CYS A 105 -8.56 -2.13 1.65
N LEU A 106 -9.25 -3.06 2.30
CA LEU A 106 -10.70 -3.17 2.25
C LEU A 106 -11.38 -1.86 2.70
N LYS A 107 -10.89 -1.23 3.77
CA LYS A 107 -11.42 0.05 4.26
C LYS A 107 -11.21 1.19 3.26
N ILE A 108 -10.08 1.19 2.55
CA ILE A 108 -9.81 2.15 1.47
C ILE A 108 -10.75 1.93 0.28
N LEU A 109 -10.92 0.68 -0.15
CA LEU A 109 -11.83 0.30 -1.24
C LEU A 109 -13.29 0.65 -0.89
N GLN A 110 -13.69 0.50 0.37
CA GLN A 110 -15.00 0.87 0.89
C GLN A 110 -15.23 2.38 1.06
N GLY A 111 -14.19 3.21 0.86
CA GLY A 111 -14.25 4.66 1.07
C GLY A 111 -14.25 5.07 2.55
N GLN A 112 -13.95 4.15 3.46
CA GLN A 112 -13.87 4.42 4.90
C GLN A 112 -12.51 4.99 5.31
N LEU A 113 -11.48 4.83 4.48
CA LEU A 113 -10.15 5.41 4.66
C LEU A 113 -9.63 6.03 3.36
N ASN A 114 -8.75 7.02 3.48
CA ASN A 114 -7.99 7.57 2.37
C ASN A 114 -6.54 7.07 2.41
N ILE A 115 -5.93 6.93 1.23
CA ILE A 115 -4.55 6.47 1.08
C ILE A 115 -3.59 7.48 1.73
N GLN A 116 -3.88 8.77 1.57
CA GLN A 116 -3.08 9.88 2.12
C GLN A 116 -3.01 9.83 3.65
N ASP A 117 -4.10 9.45 4.31
CA ASP A 117 -4.15 9.40 5.78
C ASP A 117 -3.48 8.14 6.35
N ILE A 118 -3.47 7.03 5.59
CA ILE A 118 -2.87 5.77 6.04
C ILE A 118 -1.40 5.64 5.64
N TYR A 119 -0.96 6.29 4.57
CA TYR A 119 0.41 6.22 4.09
C TYR A 119 1.46 6.52 5.18
N PRO A 120 1.28 7.54 6.05
CA PRO A 120 2.20 7.82 7.15
C PRO A 120 2.37 6.67 8.16
N LEU A 121 1.41 5.75 8.23
CA LEU A 121 1.52 4.58 9.11
C LEU A 121 2.61 3.60 8.64
N PHE A 122 2.73 3.44 7.34
CA PHE A 122 3.68 2.52 6.72
C PHE A 122 4.97 3.22 6.28
N GLY A 123 4.83 4.45 5.79
CA GLY A 123 5.89 5.29 5.28
C GLY A 123 6.70 4.65 4.15
N THR A 124 7.89 5.22 3.93
CA THR A 124 8.87 4.69 3.00
C THR A 124 9.51 3.38 3.50
N GLU A 125 9.44 3.10 4.81
CA GLU A 125 9.94 1.86 5.41
C GLU A 125 9.30 0.64 4.73
N LEU A 126 7.96 0.52 4.76
CA LEU A 126 7.28 -0.61 4.09
C LEU A 126 7.54 -0.65 2.59
N LEU A 127 7.61 0.51 1.92
CA LEU A 127 7.81 0.56 0.46
C LEU A 127 9.19 0.07 0.03
N ARG A 128 10.24 0.35 0.80
CA ARG A 128 11.58 -0.21 0.57
C ARG A 128 11.57 -1.74 0.65
N HIS A 129 10.65 -2.30 1.44
CA HIS A 129 10.44 -3.73 1.61
C HIS A 129 9.28 -4.30 0.80
N SER A 130 8.74 -3.52 -0.14
CA SER A 130 7.59 -3.94 -0.96
C SER A 130 7.94 -5.06 -1.94
N LEU A 131 9.18 -5.14 -2.43
CA LEU A 131 9.62 -6.21 -3.34
C LEU A 131 9.63 -7.58 -2.64
N PRO A 132 10.25 -7.76 -1.46
CA PRO A 132 10.13 -8.99 -0.67
C PRO A 132 8.68 -9.43 -0.42
N LEU A 133 7.81 -8.50 -0.03
CA LEU A 133 6.39 -8.79 0.17
C LEU A 133 5.70 -9.20 -1.13
N LYS A 134 6.00 -8.49 -2.23
CA LYS A 134 5.47 -8.79 -3.56
C LYS A 134 5.91 -10.16 -4.04
N ARG A 135 7.15 -10.61 -3.74
CA ARG A 135 7.65 -11.96 -4.02
C ARG A 135 6.89 -13.07 -3.27
N LEU A 136 6.33 -12.77 -2.09
CA LEU A 136 5.46 -13.70 -1.36
C LEU A 136 4.03 -13.69 -1.88
N LEU A 137 3.55 -12.52 -2.33
CA LEU A 137 2.17 -12.31 -2.80
C LEU A 137 1.96 -12.70 -4.27
N GLU A 138 2.96 -12.55 -5.12
CA GLU A 138 2.92 -12.90 -6.53
C GLU A 138 3.38 -14.35 -6.69
N ASN A 139 2.47 -15.14 -7.23
CA ASN A 139 2.57 -16.58 -7.31
C ASN A 139 3.22 -16.96 -8.63
N PHE A 140 4.53 -17.22 -8.67
CA PHE A 140 5.14 -17.78 -9.88
C PHE A 140 6.25 -18.75 -9.49
N HIS A 141 6.00 -20.04 -9.73
CA HIS A 141 7.00 -21.10 -9.91
C HIS A 141 7.91 -20.86 -11.14
N GLU A 142 7.88 -19.66 -11.71
CA GLU A 142 8.74 -19.22 -12.81
C GLU A 142 9.68 -18.15 -12.26
N ASP A 143 10.80 -18.62 -11.73
CA ASP A 143 11.85 -17.85 -11.09
C ASP A 143 12.55 -16.92 -12.09
N TYR A 144 12.18 -15.64 -12.09
CA TYR A 144 13.08 -14.58 -12.56
C TYR A 144 13.83 -13.90 -11.42
N PHE A 145 13.71 -14.40 -10.19
CA PHE A 145 14.32 -13.79 -9.02
C PHE A 145 15.12 -14.83 -8.21
N PRO A 146 16.41 -14.60 -7.95
CA PRO A 146 17.21 -15.52 -7.14
C PRO A 146 16.65 -15.56 -5.72
N VAL A 147 16.11 -16.71 -5.33
CA VAL A 147 15.63 -16.98 -3.98
C VAL A 147 16.71 -17.75 -3.23
N ASN A 148 16.83 -17.51 -1.92
CA ASN A 148 17.67 -18.37 -1.08
C ASN A 148 17.03 -19.76 -1.03
N ASP A 149 17.75 -20.79 -1.49
CA ASP A 149 17.29 -22.19 -1.51
C ASP A 149 16.70 -22.64 -0.18
N LYS A 150 17.24 -22.12 0.93
CA LYS A 150 16.82 -22.43 2.30
C LYS A 150 15.43 -21.90 2.66
N HIS A 151 14.93 -20.90 1.94
CA HIS A 151 13.62 -20.30 2.18
C HIS A 151 12.53 -20.89 1.27
N ILE A 152 12.87 -21.69 0.25
CA ILE A 152 11.93 -22.14 -0.78
C ILE A 152 10.75 -22.91 -0.16
N SER A 153 11.02 -23.89 0.71
CA SER A 153 9.96 -24.68 1.35
C SER A 153 9.03 -23.81 2.20
N ILE A 154 9.60 -22.97 3.06
CA ILE A 154 8.85 -22.07 3.96
C ILE A 154 8.00 -21.07 3.15
N ARG A 155 8.55 -20.54 2.06
CA ARG A 155 7.83 -19.63 1.16
C ARG A 155 6.69 -20.33 0.45
N SER A 156 6.91 -21.56 -0.05
CA SER A 156 5.87 -22.35 -0.70
C SER A 156 4.66 -22.51 0.22
N GLU A 157 4.88 -22.80 1.51
CA GLU A 157 3.77 -22.92 2.46
C GLU A 157 2.99 -21.61 2.67
N ILE A 158 3.70 -20.47 2.75
CA ILE A 158 3.05 -19.15 2.84
C ILE A 158 2.26 -18.86 1.55
N GLN A 159 2.84 -19.17 0.39
CA GLN A 159 2.23 -18.96 -0.92
C GLN A 159 1.00 -19.85 -1.10
N ASP A 160 1.06 -21.12 -0.67
CA ASP A 160 -0.07 -22.05 -0.63
C ASP A 160 -1.19 -21.50 0.25
N TRP A 161 -0.85 -21.00 1.45
CA TRP A 161 -1.83 -20.36 2.31
C TRP A 161 -2.47 -19.13 1.64
N LEU A 162 -1.68 -18.28 0.96
CA LEU A 162 -2.17 -17.13 0.20
C LEU A 162 -3.01 -17.53 -1.02
N LEU A 163 -2.74 -18.69 -1.64
CA LEU A 163 -3.55 -19.26 -2.72
C LEU A 163 -4.94 -19.62 -2.21
N TYR A 164 -5.04 -20.28 -1.06
CA TYR A 164 -6.33 -20.56 -0.41
C TYR A 164 -7.07 -19.29 0.03
N HIS A 165 -6.34 -18.19 0.27
CA HIS A 165 -6.88 -16.91 0.72
C HIS A 165 -6.69 -15.80 -0.33
N ASP A 166 -7.02 -16.08 -1.59
CA ASP A 166 -6.76 -15.18 -2.73
C ASP A 166 -7.34 -13.76 -2.53
N GLY A 167 -8.50 -13.63 -1.88
CA GLY A 167 -9.05 -12.31 -1.57
C GLY A 167 -8.15 -11.45 -0.68
N ILE A 168 -7.40 -12.04 0.23
CA ILE A 168 -6.40 -11.34 1.06
C ILE A 168 -5.22 -10.94 0.17
N ARG A 169 -4.69 -11.88 -0.60
CA ARG A 169 -3.56 -11.68 -1.51
C ARG A 169 -3.79 -10.52 -2.49
N ARG A 170 -4.92 -10.49 -3.20
CA ARG A 170 -5.26 -9.44 -4.16
C ARG A 170 -5.34 -8.06 -3.51
N ARG A 171 -5.98 -7.97 -2.33
CA ARG A 171 -6.08 -6.71 -1.57
C ARG A 171 -4.73 -6.22 -1.08
N CYS A 172 -3.84 -7.12 -0.64
CA CYS A 172 -2.46 -6.76 -0.30
C CYS A 172 -1.72 -6.17 -1.52
N LEU A 173 -1.83 -6.80 -2.70
CA LEU A 173 -1.21 -6.27 -3.93
C LEU A 173 -1.76 -4.88 -4.30
N ILE A 174 -3.09 -4.69 -4.23
CA ILE A 174 -3.72 -3.39 -4.47
C ILE A 174 -3.19 -2.33 -3.51
N LEU A 175 -3.07 -2.66 -2.22
CA LEU A 175 -2.57 -1.70 -1.23
C LEU A 175 -1.10 -1.33 -1.49
N LEU A 176 -0.24 -2.28 -1.85
CA LEU A 176 1.14 -1.97 -2.27
C LEU A 176 1.15 -0.99 -3.45
N ASP A 177 0.35 -1.23 -4.48
CA ASP A 177 0.26 -0.35 -5.65
C ASP A 177 -0.22 1.07 -5.27
N LEU A 178 -1.21 1.18 -4.38
CA LEU A 178 -1.73 2.45 -3.88
C LEU A 178 -0.70 3.22 -3.03
N LEU A 179 0.05 2.53 -2.17
CA LEU A 179 1.10 3.16 -1.36
C LEU A 179 2.25 3.65 -2.25
N TRP A 180 2.63 2.88 -3.27
CA TRP A 180 3.61 3.33 -4.28
C TRP A 180 3.14 4.57 -5.04
N ALA A 181 1.86 4.63 -5.39
CA ALA A 181 1.26 5.80 -6.03
C ALA A 181 1.30 7.03 -5.11
N GLU A 182 1.06 6.85 -3.82
CA GLU A 182 1.14 7.95 -2.85
C GLU A 182 2.56 8.44 -2.63
N ALA A 183 3.53 7.54 -2.47
CA ALA A 183 4.93 7.93 -2.34
C ALA A 183 5.47 8.61 -3.59
N SER A 184 5.04 8.18 -4.77
CA SER A 184 5.38 8.85 -6.04
C SER A 184 4.77 10.25 -6.13
N ARG A 185 3.55 10.45 -5.61
CA ARG A 185 2.88 11.76 -5.56
C ARG A 185 3.60 12.72 -4.60
N LEU A 186 4.12 12.19 -3.49
CA LEU A 186 4.87 12.95 -2.49
C LEU A 186 6.35 13.16 -2.85
N GLU A 187 6.86 12.44 -3.86
CA GLU A 187 8.28 12.41 -4.23
C GLU A 187 9.18 11.91 -3.08
N ASP A 188 8.64 11.01 -2.24
CA ASP A 188 9.30 10.45 -1.05
C ASP A 188 10.34 9.35 -1.37
N LEU A 189 10.38 8.89 -2.62
CA LEU A 189 11.25 7.81 -3.08
C LEU A 189 12.38 8.33 -3.95
N VAL A 190 13.48 7.57 -4.00
CA VAL A 190 14.64 7.91 -4.82
C VAL A 190 14.23 7.96 -6.31
N PRO A 191 14.74 8.92 -7.11
CA PRO A 191 14.41 9.01 -8.53
C PRO A 191 14.64 7.70 -9.30
N SER A 192 15.71 6.97 -9.00
CA SER A 192 16.01 5.66 -9.58
C SER A 192 14.91 4.61 -9.31
N ASP A 193 14.37 4.55 -8.08
CA ASP A 193 13.27 3.67 -7.70
C ASP A 193 11.97 4.04 -8.44
N LEU A 194 11.69 5.35 -8.55
CA LEU A 194 10.53 5.86 -9.29
C LEU A 194 10.62 5.52 -10.79
N ILE A 195 11.81 5.67 -11.39
CA ILE A 195 12.07 5.29 -12.79
C ILE A 195 11.87 3.79 -12.98
N SER A 196 12.46 2.96 -12.11
CA SER A 196 12.33 1.50 -12.17
C SER A 196 10.87 1.06 -12.07
N ALA A 197 10.13 1.58 -11.08
CA ALA A 197 8.73 1.28 -10.90
C ALA A 197 7.87 1.74 -12.10
N ALA A 198 8.12 2.94 -12.62
CA ALA A 198 7.38 3.48 -13.77
C ALA A 198 7.62 2.64 -15.03
N ASN A 199 8.84 2.17 -15.26
CA ASN A 199 9.19 1.28 -16.37
C ASN A 199 8.42 -0.04 -16.30
N VAL A 200 8.38 -0.69 -15.13
CA VAL A 200 7.59 -1.93 -14.94
C VAL A 200 6.09 -1.69 -15.14
N LYS A 201 5.60 -0.51 -14.75
CA LYS A 201 4.18 -0.13 -14.88
C LYS A 201 3.74 0.19 -16.30
N ILE A 202 4.66 0.30 -17.27
CA ILE A 202 4.31 0.35 -18.70
C ILE A 202 3.51 -0.91 -19.08
N ASN A 203 3.94 -2.07 -18.60
CA ASN A 203 3.33 -3.36 -18.90
C ASN A 203 2.25 -3.75 -17.87
N THR A 204 2.47 -3.42 -16.60
CA THR A 204 1.60 -3.88 -15.49
C THR A 204 0.52 -2.87 -15.09
N GLY A 205 0.63 -1.59 -15.47
CA GLY A 205 -0.28 -0.53 -14.99
C GLY A 205 -1.74 -0.76 -15.34
N LYS A 206 -2.04 -1.24 -16.57
CA LYS A 206 -3.42 -1.58 -16.96
C LYS A 206 -3.98 -2.75 -16.12
N ILE A 207 -3.14 -3.76 -15.84
CA ILE A 207 -3.52 -4.93 -15.04
C ILE A 207 -3.82 -4.49 -13.61
N ASN A 208 -2.97 -3.66 -13.01
CA ASN A 208 -3.15 -3.18 -11.64
C ASN A 208 -4.42 -2.33 -11.49
N ARG A 209 -4.72 -1.47 -12.47
CA ARG A 209 -5.97 -0.70 -12.49
C ARG A 209 -7.20 -1.61 -12.62
N ASN A 210 -7.17 -2.59 -13.52
CA ASN A 210 -8.26 -3.56 -13.67
C ASN A 210 -8.50 -4.35 -12.37
N ARG A 211 -7.43 -4.74 -11.67
CA ARG A 211 -7.50 -5.43 -10.37
C ARG A 211 -8.30 -4.63 -9.33
N ILE A 212 -8.17 -3.30 -9.32
CA ILE A 212 -8.97 -2.43 -8.44
C ILE A 212 -10.45 -2.52 -8.79
N PHE A 213 -10.81 -2.45 -10.08
CA PHE A 213 -12.20 -2.55 -10.52
C PHE A 213 -12.81 -3.89 -10.14
N GLU A 214 -12.11 -4.99 -10.40
CA GLU A 214 -12.57 -6.33 -10.03
C GLU A 214 -12.78 -6.48 -8.53
N GLU A 215 -11.84 -6.02 -7.71
CA GLU A 215 -11.96 -6.16 -6.26
C GLU A 215 -13.04 -5.23 -5.69
N CYS A 216 -13.18 -4.01 -6.22
CA CYS A 216 -14.29 -3.14 -5.86
C CYS A 216 -15.63 -3.78 -6.21
N ASN A 217 -15.78 -4.37 -7.39
CA ASN A 217 -17.02 -5.06 -7.82
C ASN A 217 -17.40 -6.20 -6.86
N ARG A 218 -16.41 -6.96 -6.36
CA ARG A 218 -16.63 -8.04 -5.38
C ARG A 218 -17.15 -7.56 -4.02
N ILE A 219 -16.87 -6.31 -3.63
CA ILE A 219 -17.27 -5.74 -2.33
C ILE A 219 -18.78 -5.36 -2.30
N ASN A 220 -19.46 -5.37 -3.46
CA ASN A 220 -20.92 -5.20 -3.63
C ASN A 220 -21.56 -4.01 -2.86
N ARG A 221 -21.20 -2.78 -3.24
CA ARG A 221 -21.75 -1.49 -2.77
C ARG A 221 -22.22 -0.60 -3.92
N GLN A 222 -23.27 0.18 -3.69
CA GLN A 222 -23.92 1.00 -4.72
C GLN A 222 -23.05 2.12 -5.33
N LEU A 223 -22.00 2.59 -4.63
CA LEU A 223 -21.08 3.65 -5.11
C LEU A 223 -19.74 3.12 -5.66
N ILE A 224 -19.64 1.82 -5.93
CA ILE A 224 -18.42 1.15 -6.43
C ILE A 224 -17.78 1.81 -7.65
N PRO A 225 -18.49 2.13 -8.75
CA PRO A 225 -17.83 2.52 -9.99
C PRO A 225 -17.06 3.83 -9.85
N PHE A 226 -17.58 4.78 -9.07
CA PHE A 226 -16.90 6.05 -8.82
C PHE A 226 -15.62 5.87 -8.00
N ARG A 227 -15.66 5.05 -6.94
CA ARG A 227 -14.49 4.82 -6.08
C ARG A 227 -13.41 4.03 -6.81
N ALA A 228 -13.80 2.98 -7.55
CA ALA A 228 -12.88 2.20 -8.36
C ALA A 228 -12.18 3.07 -9.41
N TYR A 229 -12.95 3.94 -10.09
CA TYR A 229 -12.39 4.91 -11.04
C TYR A 229 -11.41 5.87 -10.37
N PHE A 230 -11.77 6.47 -9.23
CA PHE A 230 -10.89 7.39 -8.51
C PHE A 230 -9.57 6.72 -8.11
N LEU A 231 -9.62 5.50 -7.57
CA LEU A 231 -8.44 4.74 -7.16
C LEU A 231 -7.60 4.28 -8.36
N SER A 232 -8.24 3.88 -9.46
CA SER A 232 -7.56 3.56 -10.72
C SER A 232 -6.81 4.77 -11.27
N GLU A 233 -7.42 5.95 -11.27
CA GLU A 233 -6.76 7.20 -11.67
C GLU A 233 -5.67 7.61 -10.67
N TYR A 234 -5.81 7.24 -9.39
CA TYR A 234 -4.79 7.47 -8.38
C TYR A 234 -3.50 6.70 -8.67
N LEU A 235 -3.61 5.44 -9.12
CA LEU A 235 -2.43 4.62 -9.45
C LEU A 235 -1.50 5.27 -10.48
N ARG A 236 -2.05 6.12 -11.37
CA ARG A 236 -1.28 6.84 -12.37
C ARG A 236 -0.21 7.76 -11.80
N HIS A 237 -0.29 8.16 -10.52
CA HIS A 237 0.79 8.92 -9.88
C HIS A 237 2.14 8.20 -9.91
N SER A 238 2.14 6.88 -10.03
CA SER A 238 3.36 6.06 -10.16
C SER A 238 3.67 5.61 -11.59
N GLU A 239 2.94 6.10 -12.58
CA GLU A 239 3.13 5.80 -14.00
C GLU A 239 3.70 7.02 -14.72
N TYR A 240 4.36 6.84 -15.86
CA TYR A 240 4.75 7.97 -16.69
C TYR A 240 3.52 8.74 -17.20
N LYS A 241 3.60 10.07 -17.13
CA LYS A 241 2.55 10.93 -17.69
C LYS A 241 2.48 10.72 -19.21
N ARG A 242 1.26 10.51 -19.71
CA ARG A 242 0.99 10.45 -21.17
C ARG A 242 0.90 11.85 -21.78
N PHE A 243 0.36 12.79 -21.01
CA PHE A 243 0.18 14.19 -21.40
C PHE A 243 0.55 15.10 -20.23
N ARG A 244 0.96 16.34 -20.51
CA ARG A 244 1.45 17.29 -19.49
C ARG A 244 0.44 17.61 -18.37
N LEU A 245 -0.86 17.56 -18.66
CA LEU A 245 -1.94 17.87 -17.71
C LEU A 245 -2.46 16.64 -16.95
N LEU A 246 -2.00 15.44 -17.29
CA LEU A 246 -2.43 14.22 -16.62
C LEU A 246 -1.50 13.90 -15.45
N LYS A 247 -2.06 13.20 -14.45
CA LYS A 247 -1.31 12.62 -13.34
C LYS A 247 -0.22 11.69 -13.86
N GLY A 248 0.93 11.72 -13.20
CA GLY A 248 2.04 10.81 -13.43
C GLY A 248 3.39 11.48 -13.38
N LEU A 249 4.41 10.65 -13.51
CA LEU A 249 5.81 11.01 -13.44
C LEU A 249 6.27 11.64 -14.76
N ASP A 250 7.00 12.74 -14.66
CA ASP A 250 7.66 13.38 -15.79
C ASP A 250 9.08 12.85 -15.95
N LYS A 251 9.40 12.29 -17.12
CA LYS A 251 10.71 11.72 -17.43
C LYS A 251 11.82 12.76 -17.31
N GLU A 252 11.60 13.96 -17.83
CA GLU A 252 12.60 15.04 -17.79
C GLU A 252 12.86 15.48 -16.35
N ARG A 253 11.79 15.70 -15.58
CA ARG A 253 11.91 16.08 -14.16
C ARG A 253 12.61 15.01 -13.34
N LEU A 254 12.29 13.73 -13.55
CA LEU A 254 12.95 12.63 -12.83
C LEU A 254 14.44 12.57 -13.14
N LYS A 255 14.84 12.78 -14.40
CA LYS A 255 16.25 12.84 -14.79
C LYS A 255 16.97 14.00 -14.11
N THR A 256 16.36 15.19 -14.09
CA THR A 256 16.92 16.35 -13.38
C THR A 256 17.03 16.10 -11.87
N LEU A 257 16.03 15.47 -11.25
CA LEU A 257 16.07 15.11 -9.84
C LEU A 257 17.18 14.10 -9.54
N ASP A 258 17.35 13.09 -10.40
CA ASP A 258 18.41 12.09 -10.28
C ASP A 258 19.80 12.77 -10.34
N GLU A 259 20.03 13.64 -11.33
CA GLU A 259 21.27 14.40 -11.46
C GLU A 259 21.55 15.28 -10.23
N ILE A 260 20.54 15.95 -9.67
CA ILE A 260 20.67 16.76 -8.45
C ILE A 260 21.02 15.88 -7.25
N TRP A 261 20.34 14.75 -7.10
CA TRP A 261 20.57 13.82 -6.00
C TRP A 261 21.97 13.21 -6.08
N THR A 262 22.37 12.71 -7.25
CA THR A 262 23.73 12.21 -7.48
C THR A 262 24.77 13.28 -7.17
N LYS A 263 24.57 14.52 -7.64
CA LYS A 263 25.47 15.63 -7.33
C LYS A 263 25.55 15.94 -5.85
N ASN A 264 24.44 15.91 -5.12
CA ASN A 264 24.42 16.20 -3.68
C ASN A 264 25.08 15.07 -2.87
N LEU A 265 24.88 13.82 -3.26
CA LEU A 265 25.50 12.66 -2.60
C LEU A 265 27.01 12.59 -2.88
N LEU A 266 27.44 12.90 -4.11
CA LEU A 266 28.86 12.92 -4.50
C LEU A 266 29.60 14.19 -4.07
N LYS A 267 28.91 15.22 -3.60
CA LYS A 267 29.52 16.44 -3.06
C LYS A 267 30.04 16.29 -1.63
N VAL A 268 29.79 15.15 -1.00
CA VAL A 268 30.44 14.77 0.26
C VAL A 268 31.75 14.08 -0.12
N ASP A 269 32.77 14.88 -0.44
CA ASP A 269 34.21 14.62 -0.29
C ASP A 269 35.00 15.47 -1.31
N PHE A 270 35.50 16.62 -0.84
CA PHE A 270 36.89 17.11 -0.95
C PHE A 270 36.95 18.49 -0.29
N ASP A 271 37.03 18.51 1.03
CA ASP A 271 37.68 19.56 1.84
C ASP A 271 38.29 18.89 3.08
#